data_AF-A0A2V5NFY9-F1
#
_entry.id   AF-A0A2V5NFY9-F1
#
_cell.length_a   1.000
_cell.length_b   1.000
_cell.length_c   1.000
_cell.angle_alpha   90.00
_cell.angle_beta   90.00
_cell.angle_gamma   90.00
#
_symmetry.space_group_name_H-M   'P 1'
#
loop_
_entity.id
_entity.type
_entity.pdbx_description
1 polymer ?
#
loop_
_entity_poly.entity_id
_entity_poly.type
_entity_poly.pdbx_seq_one_letter_code
_entity_poly.pdbx_strand_id
1 'polypeptide(L)'
;MGQRYVSNKNESVRMFESRFMEFLSHVHPVTPLVIYLPVIGFMVDLALRQRGQMIGAVVGWLALGVLIWTFVEYTMHRWVFHYQPTSRWGQQLHFLLHGVHHDYPKDASRLVMPPVVSIPLALFFYGLFLAGFGRFAPAAFAGLLLGYLFYDMLHYATHHFSMKGGVWLWLKKYHMRHHYEDDHVGYGVSSPLWDYVFGTRAPRGQAEAGSLETDRQLVGTSNH
;
A
#
# COMPACT_ATOMS: atom_id res chain seq x y z
N MET A 1 17.72 -21.08 3.29
CA MET A 1 17.60 -19.62 3.07
C MET A 1 17.64 -18.95 4.44
N GLY A 2 18.47 -17.92 4.62
CA GLY A 2 18.54 -17.16 5.88
C GLY A 2 17.27 -16.35 6.13
N GLN A 3 17.09 -15.85 7.35
CA GLN A 3 15.98 -14.95 7.67
C GLN A 3 16.14 -13.64 6.87
N ARG A 4 15.05 -13.17 6.24
CA ARG A 4 14.99 -11.90 5.48
C ARG A 4 14.54 -10.69 6.32
N TYR A 5 14.47 -10.86 7.64
CA TYR A 5 14.11 -9.83 8.61
C TYR A 5 15.10 -9.88 9.78
N VAL A 6 15.22 -8.77 10.51
CA VAL A 6 16.04 -8.68 11.72
C VAL A 6 15.24 -9.12 12.95
N SER A 7 13.98 -8.68 13.07
CA SER A 7 13.10 -9.09 14.16
C SER A 7 11.63 -9.21 13.75
N ASN A 8 10.96 -10.24 14.26
CA ASN A 8 9.51 -10.46 14.07
C ASN A 8 8.72 -10.23 15.37
N LYS A 9 9.30 -9.45 16.30
CA LYS A 9 8.64 -8.98 17.52
C LYS A 9 8.15 -7.55 17.32
N ASN A 10 7.18 -7.12 18.13
CA ASN A 10 6.78 -5.71 18.17
C ASN A 10 7.81 -4.91 18.96
N GLU A 11 8.88 -4.52 18.27
CA GLU A 11 10.00 -3.74 18.80
C GLU A 11 10.56 -2.81 17.73
N SER A 12 11.19 -1.71 18.16
CA SER A 12 11.72 -0.68 17.28
C SER A 12 13.23 -0.57 17.39
N VAL A 13 13.91 -0.41 16.26
CA VAL A 13 15.34 -0.05 16.20
C VAL A 13 15.52 1.46 16.33
N ARG A 14 16.65 1.97 16.82
CA ARG A 14 16.90 3.41 16.75
C ARG A 14 17.36 3.82 15.35
N MET A 15 16.71 4.80 14.72
CA MET A 15 17.08 5.28 13.36
C MET A 15 17.89 6.57 13.36
N PHE A 16 17.62 7.46 14.31
CA PHE A 16 18.23 8.79 14.38
C PHE A 16 18.91 9.04 15.73
N GLU A 17 20.03 9.76 15.67
CA GLU A 17 20.68 10.27 16.89
C GLU A 17 19.79 11.34 17.56
N SER A 18 19.15 12.19 16.76
CA SER A 18 18.22 13.22 17.24
C SER A 18 16.95 12.58 17.80
N ARG A 19 16.62 12.87 19.06
CA ARG A 19 15.37 12.44 19.70
C ARG A 19 14.13 12.96 18.98
N PHE A 20 14.23 14.16 18.41
CA PHE A 20 13.12 14.77 17.67
C PHE A 20 12.83 14.03 16.36
N MET A 21 13.88 13.72 15.59
CA MET A 21 13.74 12.94 14.35
C MET A 21 13.27 11.52 14.63
N GLU A 22 13.78 10.91 15.71
CA GLU A 22 13.33 9.60 16.16
C GLU A 22 11.84 9.61 16.50
N PHE A 23 11.37 10.60 17.26
CA PHE A 23 9.96 10.76 17.57
C PHE A 23 9.08 10.87 16.32
N LEU A 24 9.48 11.67 15.32
CA LEU A 24 8.74 11.83 14.06
C LEU A 24 8.70 10.56 13.21
N SER A 25 9.62 9.62 13.44
CA SER A 25 9.64 8.34 12.73
C SER A 25 8.63 7.32 13.26
N HIS A 26 8.14 7.51 14.50
CA HIS A 26 7.09 6.68 15.08
C HIS A 26 5.73 7.27 14.76
N VAL A 27 4.90 6.49 14.08
CA VAL A 27 3.58 6.92 13.61
C VAL A 27 2.53 5.95 14.08
N HIS A 28 1.57 6.47 14.85
CA HIS A 28 0.42 5.68 15.28
C HIS A 28 -0.41 5.25 14.06
N PRO A 29 -0.93 4.02 13.99
CA PRO A 29 -1.66 3.50 12.82
C PRO A 29 -2.92 4.31 12.45
N VAL A 30 -3.48 5.05 13.41
CA VAL A 30 -4.66 5.91 13.21
C VAL A 30 -4.29 7.27 12.58
N THR A 31 -3.02 7.67 12.59
CA THR A 31 -2.58 8.97 12.11
C THR A 31 -2.99 9.25 10.65
N PRO A 32 -2.82 8.32 9.68
CA PRO A 32 -3.29 8.54 8.31
C PRO A 32 -4.81 8.82 8.26
N LEU A 33 -5.62 8.08 9.02
CA LEU A 33 -7.08 8.28 9.06
C LEU A 33 -7.44 9.68 9.53
N VAL A 34 -6.81 10.15 10.62
CA VAL A 34 -7.08 11.49 11.19
C VAL A 34 -6.69 12.60 10.22
N ILE A 35 -5.60 12.43 9.48
CA ILE A 35 -5.12 13.43 8.51
C ILE A 35 -6.00 13.43 7.26
N TYR A 36 -6.22 12.26 6.65
CA TYR A 36 -6.73 12.21 5.28
C TYR A 36 -8.24 12.04 5.17
N LEU A 37 -8.95 11.52 6.17
CA LEU A 37 -10.42 11.46 6.10
C LEU A 37 -11.05 12.86 5.99
N PRO A 38 -10.64 13.87 6.77
CA PRO A 38 -11.15 15.24 6.59
C PRO A 38 -10.80 15.82 5.21
N VAL A 39 -9.59 15.56 4.72
CA VAL A 39 -9.15 16.04 3.39
C VAL A 39 -9.97 15.41 2.27
N ILE A 40 -10.23 14.10 2.33
CA ILE A 40 -11.11 13.40 1.38
C ILE A 40 -12.51 14.01 1.41
N GLY A 41 -13.10 14.18 2.60
CA GLY A 41 -14.42 14.79 2.74
C GLY A 41 -14.51 16.19 2.16
N PHE A 42 -13.50 17.03 2.43
CA PHE A 42 -13.38 18.37 1.86
C PHE A 42 -13.26 18.35 0.33
N MET A 43 -12.44 17.46 -0.23
CA MET A 43 -12.25 17.36 -1.69
C MET A 43 -13.51 16.86 -2.40
N VAL A 44 -14.27 15.95 -1.78
CA VAL A 44 -15.57 15.51 -2.28
C VAL A 44 -16.60 16.64 -2.23
N ASP A 45 -16.68 17.40 -1.13
CA ASP A 45 -17.55 18.58 -1.02
C ASP A 45 -17.21 19.63 -2.09
N LEU A 46 -15.92 19.92 -2.29
CA LEU A 46 -15.47 20.81 -3.37
C LEU A 46 -15.94 20.31 -4.74
N ALA A 47 -15.79 19.02 -5.02
CA ALA A 47 -16.21 18.44 -6.30
C ALA A 47 -17.73 18.56 -6.52
N LEU A 48 -18.53 18.30 -5.47
CA LEU A 48 -19.99 18.37 -5.54
C LEU A 48 -20.52 19.80 -5.70
N ARG A 49 -19.81 20.80 -5.15
CA ARG A 49 -20.17 22.22 -5.29
C ARG A 49 -19.80 22.81 -6.65
N GLN A 50 -19.00 22.12 -7.46
CA GLN A 50 -18.67 22.62 -8.78
C GLN A 50 -19.89 22.60 -9.71
N ARG A 51 -20.22 23.78 -10.25
CA ARG A 51 -21.31 23.93 -11.20
C ARG A 51 -21.12 23.04 -12.42
N GLY A 52 -22.16 22.29 -12.77
CA GLY A 52 -22.20 21.44 -13.97
C GLY A 52 -21.59 20.05 -13.80
N GLN A 53 -21.15 19.66 -12.59
CA GLN A 53 -20.80 18.26 -12.32
C GLN A 53 -22.01 17.48 -11.83
N MET A 54 -22.36 16.41 -12.54
CA MET A 54 -23.35 15.44 -12.06
C MET A 54 -22.71 14.51 -11.02
N ILE A 55 -23.49 14.02 -10.05
CA ILE A 55 -23.02 13.07 -9.04
C ILE A 55 -22.34 11.86 -9.68
N GLY A 56 -22.89 11.31 -10.76
CA GLY A 56 -22.29 10.20 -11.49
C GLY A 56 -20.89 10.51 -12.05
N ALA A 57 -20.66 11.75 -12.50
CA ALA A 57 -19.33 12.17 -12.96
C ALA A 57 -18.34 12.23 -11.78
N VAL A 58 -18.77 12.76 -10.63
CA VAL A 58 -17.94 12.79 -9.41
C VAL A 58 -17.56 11.38 -8.97
N VAL A 59 -18.52 10.45 -8.96
CA VAL A 59 -18.26 9.02 -8.67
C VAL A 59 -17.30 8.40 -9.67
N GLY A 60 -17.44 8.71 -10.97
CA GLY A 60 -16.53 8.23 -12.01
C GLY A 60 -15.09 8.71 -11.79
N TRP A 61 -14.90 9.99 -11.47
CA TRP A 61 -13.57 10.55 -11.17
C TRP A 61 -12.99 9.99 -9.88
N LEU A 62 -13.80 9.80 -8.83
CA LEU A 62 -13.40 9.12 -7.60
C LEU A 62 -12.89 7.70 -7.90
N ALA A 63 -13.63 6.92 -8.69
CA ALA A 63 -13.23 5.58 -9.08
C ALA A 63 -11.94 5.56 -9.90
N LEU A 64 -11.77 6.51 -10.82
CA LEU A 64 -10.51 6.68 -11.56
C LEU A 64 -9.35 7.01 -10.61
N GLY A 65 -9.57 7.88 -9.61
CA GLY A 65 -8.58 8.19 -8.59
C GLY A 65 -8.10 6.96 -7.81
N VAL A 66 -9.04 6.10 -7.39
CA VAL A 66 -8.71 4.82 -6.73
C VAL A 66 -7.92 3.91 -7.67
N LEU A 67 -8.30 3.83 -8.94
CA LEU A 67 -7.56 3.04 -9.93
C LEU A 67 -6.13 3.58 -10.12
N ILE A 68 -5.96 4.89 -10.24
CA ILE A 68 -4.64 5.54 -10.31
C ILE A 68 -3.83 5.21 -9.05
N TRP A 69 -4.45 5.24 -7.86
CA TRP A 69 -3.76 4.85 -6.63
C TRP A 69 -3.20 3.43 -6.72
N THR A 70 -3.97 2.44 -7.19
CA THR A 70 -3.45 1.07 -7.27
C THR A 70 -2.20 0.96 -8.15
N PHE A 71 -2.12 1.80 -9.20
CA PHE A 71 -0.93 1.89 -10.05
C PHE A 71 0.22 2.60 -9.33
N VAL A 72 -0.06 3.73 -8.66
CA VAL A 72 0.93 4.45 -7.84
C VAL A 72 1.50 3.53 -6.75
N GLU A 73 0.66 2.80 -6.03
CA GLU A 73 1.07 1.77 -5.06
C GLU A 73 2.07 0.79 -5.67
N TYR A 74 1.71 0.16 -6.79
CA TYR A 74 2.58 -0.80 -7.46
C TYR A 74 3.92 -0.18 -7.88
N THR A 75 3.88 0.99 -8.53
CA THR A 75 5.08 1.66 -9.04
C THR A 75 6.00 2.15 -7.93
N MET A 76 5.44 2.72 -6.86
CA MET A 76 6.19 3.15 -5.68
C MET A 76 6.78 1.96 -4.96
N HIS A 77 6.00 0.90 -4.72
CA HIS A 77 6.49 -0.26 -4.01
C HIS A 77 7.64 -0.92 -4.79
N ARG A 78 7.49 -1.08 -6.10
CA ARG A 78 8.52 -1.71 -6.93
C ARG A 78 9.78 -0.88 -7.14
N TRP A 79 9.65 0.40 -7.48
CA TRP A 79 10.78 1.21 -7.97
C TRP A 79 11.26 2.29 -7.01
N VAL A 80 10.52 2.59 -5.95
CA VAL A 80 10.94 3.57 -4.94
C VAL A 80 11.28 2.85 -3.64
N PHE A 81 10.39 1.99 -3.16
CA PHE A 81 10.54 1.31 -1.88
C PHE A 81 11.48 0.10 -1.92
N HIS A 82 11.67 -0.51 -3.09
CA HIS A 82 12.65 -1.59 -3.32
C HIS A 82 13.90 -1.14 -4.11
N TYR A 83 14.10 0.17 -4.24
CA TYR A 83 15.33 0.71 -4.83
C TYR A 83 16.48 0.65 -3.83
N GLN A 84 17.67 0.21 -4.27
CA GLN A 84 18.86 0.12 -3.41
C GLN A 84 19.83 1.29 -3.69
N PRO A 85 19.70 2.42 -2.98
CA PRO A 85 20.59 3.56 -3.16
C PRO A 85 22.01 3.27 -2.66
N THR A 86 23.00 3.80 -3.36
CA THR A 86 24.43 3.65 -3.00
C THR A 86 24.94 4.76 -2.08
N SER A 87 24.26 5.91 -2.03
CA SER A 87 24.65 7.03 -1.17
C SER A 87 24.17 6.81 0.27
N ARG A 88 24.97 7.24 1.25
CA ARG A 88 24.63 7.14 2.68
C ARG A 88 23.27 7.78 3.00
N TRP A 89 23.03 8.98 2.47
CA TRP A 89 21.76 9.69 2.64
C TRP A 89 20.59 8.94 1.98
N GLY A 90 20.80 8.39 0.78
CA GLY A 90 19.80 7.58 0.11
C GLY A 90 19.44 6.33 0.91
N GLN A 91 20.42 5.63 1.47
CA GLN A 91 20.19 4.44 2.31
C GLN A 91 19.38 4.77 3.56
N GLN A 92 19.67 5.90 4.22
CA GLN A 92 18.88 6.36 5.37
C GLN A 92 17.43 6.67 4.99
N LEU A 93 17.22 7.37 3.86
CA LEU A 93 15.88 7.66 3.37
C LEU A 93 15.13 6.38 2.99
N HIS A 94 15.75 5.47 2.25
CA HIS A 94 15.18 4.18 1.90
C HIS A 94 14.81 3.36 3.15
N PHE A 95 15.69 3.35 4.15
CA PHE A 95 15.43 2.67 5.42
C PHE A 95 14.21 3.25 6.14
N LEU A 96 14.08 4.58 6.18
CA LEU A 96 12.91 5.25 6.74
C LEU A 96 11.61 4.94 5.99
N LEU A 97 11.68 4.85 4.66
CA LEU A 97 10.50 4.69 3.80
C LEU A 97 9.96 3.26 3.78
N HIS A 98 10.84 2.26 3.74
CA HIS A 98 10.44 0.86 3.57
C HIS A 98 11.40 -0.17 4.17
N GLY A 99 12.70 0.13 4.22
CA GLY A 99 13.70 -0.83 4.74
C GLY A 99 13.44 -1.24 6.19
N VAL A 100 13.09 -0.30 7.07
CA VAL A 100 12.76 -0.59 8.48
C VAL A 100 11.56 -1.54 8.60
N HIS A 101 10.61 -1.44 7.67
CA HIS A 101 9.45 -2.30 7.65
C HIS A 101 9.80 -3.74 7.23
N HIS A 102 10.71 -3.93 6.27
CA HIS A 102 11.21 -5.26 5.93
C HIS A 102 12.05 -5.89 7.05
N ASP A 103 12.87 -5.09 7.73
CA ASP A 103 13.72 -5.58 8.82
C ASP A 103 12.93 -5.84 10.12
N TYR A 104 11.89 -5.04 10.39
CA TYR A 104 11.05 -5.10 11.60
C TYR A 104 9.55 -5.10 11.23
N PRO A 105 9.04 -6.14 10.52
CA PRO A 105 7.67 -6.17 9.98
C PRO A 105 6.55 -6.12 11.05
N LYS A 106 6.89 -6.30 12.32
CA LYS A 106 5.96 -6.24 13.46
C LYS A 106 6.08 -4.99 14.30
N ASP A 107 6.94 -4.04 13.95
CA ASP A 107 6.96 -2.72 14.58
C ASP A 107 5.67 -1.97 14.22
N ALA A 108 4.73 -1.93 15.17
CA ALA A 108 3.42 -1.31 14.98
C ALA A 108 3.48 0.21 14.72
N SER A 109 4.61 0.85 14.99
CA SER A 109 4.77 2.29 14.84
C SER A 109 5.51 2.71 13.58
N ARG A 110 6.04 1.77 12.79
CA ARG A 110 6.88 2.04 11.61
C ARG A 110 6.47 1.25 10.37
N LEU A 111 5.16 1.14 10.21
CA LEU A 111 4.55 0.47 9.07
C LEU A 111 3.82 1.47 8.18
N VAL A 112 2.97 2.32 8.78
CA VAL A 112 2.25 3.34 8.03
C VAL A 112 3.18 4.47 7.60
N MET A 113 2.89 5.08 6.44
CA MET A 113 3.75 6.12 5.89
C MET A 113 3.82 7.33 6.83
N PRO A 114 5.01 7.86 7.17
CA PRO A 114 5.10 9.03 8.02
C PRO A 114 4.51 10.30 7.40
N PRO A 115 3.80 11.15 8.16
CA PRO A 115 3.21 12.39 7.63
C PRO A 115 4.21 13.31 6.94
N VAL A 116 5.46 13.34 7.41
CA VAL A 116 6.54 14.14 6.81
C VAL A 116 6.87 13.69 5.39
N VAL A 117 6.54 12.45 5.01
CA VAL A 117 6.67 11.93 3.65
C VAL A 117 5.34 12.00 2.90
N SER A 118 4.26 11.53 3.52
CA SER A 118 2.97 11.36 2.84
C SER A 118 2.32 12.71 2.49
N ILE A 119 2.50 13.76 3.29
CA ILE A 119 1.92 15.09 3.00
C ILE A 119 2.60 15.75 1.79
N PRO A 120 3.94 15.86 1.69
CA PRO A 120 4.58 16.34 0.46
C PRO A 120 4.18 15.56 -0.78
N LEU A 121 4.06 14.24 -0.68
CA LEU A 121 3.61 13.40 -1.79
C LEU A 121 2.16 13.70 -2.19
N ALA A 122 1.27 13.86 -1.22
CA ALA A 122 -0.12 14.24 -1.45
C ALA A 122 -0.23 15.60 -2.16
N LEU A 123 0.56 16.60 -1.73
CA LEU A 123 0.61 17.91 -2.38
C LEU A 123 1.15 17.83 -3.82
N PHE A 124 2.19 17.03 -4.04
CA PHE A 124 2.75 16.78 -5.36
C PHE A 124 1.70 16.16 -6.30
N PHE A 125 1.04 15.09 -5.87
CA PHE A 125 -0.01 14.45 -6.67
C PHE A 125 -1.22 15.36 -6.88
N TYR A 126 -1.60 16.17 -5.89
CA TYR A 126 -2.67 17.15 -6.09
C TYR A 126 -2.30 18.17 -7.18
N GLY A 127 -1.05 18.65 -7.19
CA GLY A 127 -0.54 19.52 -8.25
C GLY A 127 -0.61 18.87 -9.64
N LEU A 128 -0.24 17.59 -9.75
CA LEU A 128 -0.39 16.82 -10.99
C LEU A 128 -1.84 16.67 -11.42
N PHE A 129 -2.75 16.41 -10.48
CA PHE A 129 -4.16 16.23 -10.76
C PHE A 129 -4.81 17.55 -11.18
N LEU A 130 -4.42 18.67 -10.57
CA LEU A 130 -4.82 20.01 -11.02
C LEU A 130 -4.36 20.27 -12.45
N ALA A 131 -3.11 19.95 -12.79
CA ALA A 131 -2.56 20.14 -14.12
C ALA A 131 -3.23 19.23 -15.17
N GLY A 132 -3.50 17.96 -14.84
CA GLY A 132 -4.02 16.97 -15.78
C GLY A 132 -5.55 16.93 -15.89
N PHE A 133 -6.27 17.10 -14.79
CA PHE A 133 -7.73 16.95 -14.72
C PHE A 133 -8.47 18.28 -14.50
N GLY A 134 -7.76 19.36 -14.20
CA GLY A 134 -8.32 20.70 -14.03
C GLY A 134 -9.43 20.72 -13.00
N ARG A 135 -10.63 21.13 -13.41
CA ARG A 135 -11.80 21.20 -12.51
C ARG A 135 -12.18 19.84 -11.89
N PHE A 136 -11.84 18.72 -12.52
CA PHE A 136 -12.16 17.38 -11.99
C PHE A 136 -11.14 16.88 -10.95
N ALA A 137 -10.05 17.61 -10.74
CA ALA A 137 -8.98 17.24 -9.81
C ALA A 137 -9.46 16.92 -8.39
N PRO A 138 -10.40 17.67 -7.75
CA PRO A 138 -10.81 17.35 -6.39
C PRO A 138 -11.45 15.96 -6.26
N ALA A 139 -12.31 15.57 -7.20
CA ALA A 139 -12.94 14.25 -7.20
C ALA A 139 -11.91 13.12 -7.43
N ALA A 140 -11.05 13.30 -8.44
CA ALA A 140 -10.00 12.32 -8.73
C ALA A 140 -9.00 12.19 -7.57
N PHE A 141 -8.59 13.31 -6.97
CA PHE A 141 -7.62 13.32 -5.88
C PHE A 141 -8.21 12.73 -4.59
N ALA A 142 -9.49 13.00 -4.31
CA ALA A 142 -10.20 12.31 -3.23
C ALA A 142 -10.18 10.78 -3.42
N GLY A 143 -10.34 10.31 -4.67
CA GLY A 143 -10.23 8.90 -5.01
C GLY A 143 -8.82 8.34 -4.79
N LEU A 144 -7.79 9.09 -5.19
CA LEU A 144 -6.38 8.75 -4.93
C LEU A 144 -6.12 8.59 -3.43
N LEU A 145 -6.55 9.56 -2.62
CA LEU A 145 -6.38 9.52 -1.16
C LEU A 145 -7.18 8.41 -0.50
N LEU A 146 -8.38 8.11 -1.00
CA LEU A 146 -9.19 6.98 -0.53
C LEU A 146 -8.48 5.65 -0.80
N GLY A 147 -7.91 5.49 -2.00
CA GLY A 147 -7.08 4.34 -2.34
C GLY A 147 -5.87 4.22 -1.42
N TYR A 148 -5.15 5.33 -1.21
CA TYR A 148 -4.01 5.40 -0.28
C TYR A 148 -4.38 4.96 1.13
N LEU A 149 -5.45 5.53 1.70
CA LEU A 149 -5.90 5.15 3.05
C LEU A 149 -6.27 3.69 3.13
N PHE A 150 -6.98 3.16 2.12
CA PHE A 150 -7.33 1.75 2.09
C PHE A 150 -6.08 0.87 2.04
N TYR A 151 -5.11 1.20 1.19
CA TYR A 151 -3.82 0.53 1.14
C TYR A 151 -3.12 0.54 2.50
N ASP A 152 -2.95 1.71 3.12
CA ASP A 152 -2.13 1.85 4.33
C ASP A 152 -2.76 1.08 5.50
N MET A 153 -4.08 1.12 5.61
CA MET A 153 -4.81 0.38 6.64
C MET A 153 -4.84 -1.13 6.38
N LEU A 154 -5.01 -1.54 5.12
CA LEU A 154 -4.95 -2.95 4.75
C LEU A 154 -3.54 -3.51 4.96
N HIS A 155 -2.51 -2.77 4.58
CA HIS A 155 -1.12 -3.12 4.79
C HIS A 155 -0.86 -3.34 6.28
N TYR A 156 -1.22 -2.38 7.12
CA TYR A 156 -1.14 -2.53 8.58
C TYR A 156 -1.89 -3.76 9.09
N ALA A 157 -3.11 -3.97 8.60
CA ALA A 157 -3.94 -5.10 8.99
C ALA A 157 -3.32 -6.46 8.61
N THR A 158 -2.66 -6.58 7.45
CA THR A 158 -2.02 -7.84 7.04
C THR A 158 -0.92 -8.27 8.02
N HIS A 159 -0.19 -7.30 8.59
CA HIS A 159 0.84 -7.56 9.59
C HIS A 159 0.30 -7.74 11.01
N HIS A 160 -0.68 -6.94 11.44
CA HIS A 160 -1.07 -6.87 12.85
C HIS A 160 -2.38 -7.57 13.22
N PHE A 161 -3.23 -7.92 12.26
CA PHE A 161 -4.52 -8.56 12.53
C PHE A 161 -4.63 -9.99 12.00
N SER A 162 -5.43 -10.79 12.71
CA SER A 162 -5.79 -12.15 12.29
C SER A 162 -6.90 -12.11 11.24
N MET A 163 -6.52 -12.16 9.96
CA MET A 163 -7.45 -12.30 8.84
C MET A 163 -7.82 -13.77 8.66
N LYS A 164 -9.12 -14.11 8.78
CA LYS A 164 -9.58 -15.50 8.95
C LYS A 164 -10.11 -16.18 7.69
N GLY A 165 -10.31 -15.47 6.58
CA GLY A 165 -10.81 -16.09 5.35
C GLY A 165 -10.97 -15.14 4.17
N GLY A 166 -11.37 -15.72 3.03
CA GLY A 166 -11.71 -15.02 1.80
C GLY A 166 -10.57 -14.20 1.21
N VAL A 167 -10.94 -13.10 0.54
CA VAL A 167 -9.98 -12.19 -0.13
C VAL A 167 -8.97 -11.59 0.84
N TRP A 168 -9.35 -11.33 2.10
CA TRP A 168 -8.47 -10.73 3.09
C TRP A 168 -7.34 -11.67 3.51
N LEU A 169 -7.66 -12.93 3.82
CA LEU A 169 -6.63 -13.92 4.12
C LEU A 169 -5.75 -14.18 2.90
N TRP A 170 -6.33 -14.17 1.69
CA TRP A 170 -5.56 -14.31 0.46
C TRP A 170 -4.56 -13.17 0.26
N LEU A 171 -4.99 -11.91 0.40
CA LEU A 171 -4.13 -10.72 0.31
C LEU A 171 -3.04 -10.74 1.39
N LYS A 172 -3.40 -11.10 2.63
CA LYS A 172 -2.40 -11.28 3.69
C LYS A 172 -1.35 -12.30 3.28
N LYS A 173 -1.72 -13.51 2.88
CA LYS A 173 -0.76 -14.52 2.43
C LYS A 173 0.05 -14.07 1.22
N TYR A 174 -0.55 -13.34 0.29
CA TYR A 174 0.13 -12.75 -0.86
C TYR A 174 1.25 -11.80 -0.42
N HIS A 175 0.93 -10.87 0.46
CA HIS A 175 1.89 -9.91 1.00
C HIS A 175 2.92 -10.55 1.96
N MET A 176 2.54 -11.57 2.73
CA MET A 176 3.51 -12.29 3.59
C MET A 176 4.58 -13.02 2.75
N ARG A 177 4.24 -13.51 1.55
CA ARG A 177 5.24 -14.11 0.64
C ARG A 177 6.25 -13.08 0.15
N HIS A 178 5.81 -11.85 -0.09
CA HIS A 178 6.70 -10.74 -0.40
C HIS A 178 7.72 -10.50 0.73
N HIS A 179 7.28 -10.48 1.99
CA HIS A 179 8.19 -10.26 3.12
C HIS A 179 9.10 -11.45 3.45
N TYR A 180 8.58 -12.68 3.39
CA TYR A 180 9.25 -13.84 3.98
C TYR A 180 9.80 -14.84 2.95
N GLU A 181 9.38 -14.79 1.69
CA GLU A 181 9.82 -15.71 0.64
C GLU A 181 10.66 -15.00 -0.43
N ASP A 182 10.10 -13.99 -1.10
CA ASP A 182 10.77 -13.22 -2.15
C ASP A 182 10.22 -11.79 -2.27
N ASP A 183 11.04 -10.80 -1.91
CA ASP A 183 10.72 -9.37 -1.94
C ASP A 183 10.84 -8.74 -3.34
N HIS A 184 11.28 -9.51 -4.35
CA HIS A 184 11.29 -9.09 -5.75
C HIS A 184 9.98 -9.37 -6.51
N VAL A 185 8.95 -9.87 -5.82
CA VAL A 185 7.62 -10.19 -6.37
C VAL A 185 6.50 -9.79 -5.41
N GLY A 186 5.27 -9.67 -5.90
CA GLY A 186 4.09 -9.36 -5.10
C GLY A 186 4.10 -7.94 -4.53
N TYR A 187 4.32 -6.96 -5.41
CA TYR A 187 4.38 -5.55 -5.04
C TYR A 187 2.98 -4.96 -4.76
N GLY A 188 1.92 -5.55 -5.28
CA GLY A 188 0.55 -5.19 -4.93
C GLY A 188 0.17 -5.67 -3.52
N VAL A 189 -0.15 -4.73 -2.64
CA VAL A 189 -0.62 -5.01 -1.28
C VAL A 189 -2.15 -4.96 -1.21
N SER A 190 -2.75 -3.92 -1.80
CA SER A 190 -4.21 -3.75 -1.84
C SER A 190 -4.86 -4.58 -2.94
N SER A 191 -4.14 -4.79 -4.05
CA SER A 191 -4.59 -5.56 -5.20
C SER A 191 -3.40 -6.10 -5.99
N PRO A 192 -3.45 -7.36 -6.45
CA PRO A 192 -2.38 -7.94 -7.28
C PRO A 192 -2.47 -7.50 -8.75
N LEU A 193 -3.43 -6.63 -9.12
CA LEU A 193 -3.76 -6.29 -10.51
C LEU A 193 -2.51 -6.01 -11.36
N TRP A 194 -1.63 -5.14 -10.87
CA TRP A 194 -0.43 -4.74 -11.59
C TRP A 194 0.67 -5.80 -11.57
N ASP A 195 0.72 -6.66 -10.55
CA ASP A 195 1.58 -7.85 -10.58
C ASP A 195 1.18 -8.82 -11.70
N TYR A 196 -0.14 -8.97 -11.97
CA TYR A 196 -0.61 -9.75 -13.12
C TYR A 196 -0.22 -9.08 -14.44
N VAL A 197 -0.44 -7.77 -14.57
CA VAL A 197 -0.13 -7.01 -15.79
C VAL A 197 1.36 -7.04 -16.12
N PHE A 198 2.23 -6.89 -15.12
CA PHE A 198 3.68 -6.80 -15.30
C PHE A 198 4.44 -8.09 -14.99
N GLY A 199 3.73 -9.21 -14.74
CA GLY A 199 4.34 -10.53 -14.54
C GLY A 199 5.22 -10.64 -13.28
N THR A 200 4.88 -9.95 -12.20
CA THR A 200 5.67 -9.89 -10.94
C THR A 200 4.98 -10.58 -9.78
N ARG A 201 4.16 -11.59 -10.06
CA ARG A 201 3.30 -12.23 -9.03
C ARG A 201 4.09 -13.06 -8.04
N ALA A 202 3.79 -12.92 -6.75
CA ALA A 202 4.27 -13.84 -5.73
C ALA A 202 3.80 -15.29 -6.03
N PRO A 203 4.72 -16.28 -6.10
CA PRO A 203 4.38 -17.69 -6.33
C PRO A 203 3.42 -18.19 -5.27
N ARG A 204 2.41 -19.00 -5.62
CA ARG A 204 1.53 -19.60 -4.60
C ARG A 204 2.33 -20.52 -3.69
N GLY A 205 2.03 -20.46 -2.39
CA GLY A 205 2.59 -21.41 -1.44
C GLY A 205 2.20 -22.85 -1.81
N GLN A 206 3.08 -23.81 -1.54
CA GLN A 206 2.91 -25.22 -1.95
C GLN A 206 1.56 -25.83 -1.49
N ALA A 207 1.07 -25.43 -0.30
CA ALA A 207 -0.23 -25.88 0.22
C ALA A 207 -1.45 -25.37 -0.58
N GLU A 208 -1.36 -24.19 -1.20
CA GLU A 208 -2.45 -23.63 -2.02
C GLU A 208 -2.39 -24.11 -3.49
N ALA A 209 -1.21 -24.53 -3.95
CA ALA A 209 -1.08 -25.18 -5.25
C ALA A 209 -1.73 -26.58 -5.23
N GLY A 210 -1.50 -27.35 -4.15
CA GLY A 210 -2.08 -28.68 -4.00
C GLY A 210 -3.61 -28.69 -3.91
N SER A 211 -4.24 -27.75 -3.19
CA SER A 211 -5.70 -27.72 -3.05
C SER A 211 -6.43 -27.49 -4.37
N LEU A 212 -5.84 -26.72 -5.30
CA LEU A 212 -6.43 -26.48 -6.62
C LEU A 212 -6.19 -27.60 -7.61
N GLU A 213 -5.10 -28.35 -7.45
CA GLU A 213 -4.87 -29.57 -8.20
C GLU A 213 -5.88 -30.65 -7.79
N THR A 214 -6.18 -30.73 -6.48
CA THR A 214 -7.28 -31.55 -5.96
C THR A 214 -8.66 -31.08 -6.46
N ASP A 215 -8.97 -29.77 -6.39
CA ASP A 215 -10.23 -29.24 -6.93
C ASP A 215 -10.35 -29.43 -8.46
N ARG A 216 -9.26 -29.28 -9.21
CA ARG A 216 -9.25 -29.57 -10.66
C ARG A 216 -9.44 -31.05 -10.95
N GLN A 217 -8.91 -31.96 -10.14
CA GLN A 217 -9.15 -33.40 -10.26
C GLN A 217 -10.61 -33.76 -9.89
N LEU A 218 -11.20 -33.09 -8.90
CA LEU A 218 -12.60 -33.29 -8.50
C LEU A 218 -13.58 -32.74 -9.54
N VAL A 219 -13.27 -31.62 -10.19
CA VAL A 219 -14.10 -31.04 -11.28
C VAL A 219 -13.85 -31.77 -12.62
N GLY A 220 -12.67 -32.37 -12.81
CA GLY A 220 -12.30 -33.11 -14.03
C GLY A 220 -12.79 -34.55 -14.11
N THR A 221 -13.43 -35.10 -13.07
CA THR A 221 -13.87 -36.50 -13.01
C THR A 221 -15.38 -36.70 -13.16
N SER A 222 -16.18 -35.66 -13.42
CA SER A 222 -17.64 -35.76 -13.54
C SER A 222 -18.16 -35.94 -14.99
N ASN A 223 -17.45 -36.68 -15.84
CA ASN A 223 -17.97 -37.09 -17.15
C ASN A 223 -17.66 -38.57 -17.41
N HIS A 224 -18.46 -39.45 -16.81
CA HIS A 224 -18.74 -40.79 -17.32
C HIS A 224 -20.21 -41.11 -17.10
#